data_AF-N8UQY1-F1
#
_entry.id   AF-N8UQY1-F1
#
_cell.length_a   1.000
_cell.length_b   1.000
_cell.length_c   1.000
_cell.angle_alpha   90.00
_cell.angle_beta   90.00
_cell.angle_gamma   90.00
#
_symmetry.space_group_name_H-M   'P 1'
#
loop_
_entity.id
_entity.type
_entity.pdbx_description
1 polymer ?
#
loop_
_entity_poly.entity_id
_entity_poly.type
_entity_poly.pdbx_seq_one_letter_code
_entity_poly.pdbx_strand_id
1 'polypeptide(L)'
;MNNRIEEQIEQLFAEDDNSDLDAQNEPDVREYIYAIHFDNIYAVAEQHGLALLLISNENPYWMLVPDQAEQINRLIEAFNQTFTDVELYHYV
;
A
#
# COMPACT_ATOMS: atom_id res chain seq x y z
N MET A 1 -0.27 15.86 13.51
CA MET A 1 0.13 15.21 12.24
C MET A 1 -0.66 13.93 11.96
N ASN A 2 -1.39 13.33 12.92
CA ASN A 2 -2.21 12.12 12.67
C ASN A 2 -3.56 12.36 11.97
N ASN A 3 -4.02 13.60 11.84
CA ASN A 3 -5.41 13.85 11.40
C ASN A 3 -5.65 13.63 9.90
N ARG A 4 -4.62 13.59 9.05
CA ARG A 4 -4.84 13.55 7.59
C ARG A 4 -5.40 12.22 7.09
N ILE A 5 -4.93 11.11 7.65
CA ILE A 5 -5.44 9.77 7.30
C ILE A 5 -6.88 9.62 7.81
N GLU A 6 -7.14 10.05 9.05
CA GLU A 6 -8.48 10.04 9.66
C GLU A 6 -9.47 10.89 8.83
N GLU A 7 -9.08 12.11 8.43
CA GLU A 7 -9.91 12.99 7.59
C GLU A 7 -10.22 12.38 6.21
N GLN A 8 -9.25 11.71 5.57
CA GLN A 8 -9.46 11.04 4.28
C GLN A 8 -10.40 9.85 4.38
N ILE A 9 -10.30 9.09 5.48
CA ILE A 9 -11.18 7.95 5.74
C ILE A 9 -12.59 8.44 6.08
N GLU A 10 -12.74 9.49 6.90
CA GLU A 10 -14.04 10.09 7.21
C GLU A 10 -14.74 10.65 5.97
N GLN A 11 -13.99 11.26 5.04
CA GLN A 11 -14.53 11.72 3.75
C GLN A 11 -15.03 10.55 2.90
N LEU A 12 -14.27 9.45 2.83
CA LEU A 12 -14.67 8.25 2.10
C LEU A 12 -16.01 7.69 2.61
N PHE A 13 -16.18 7.58 3.93
CA PHE A 13 -17.43 7.11 4.53
C PHE A 13 -18.60 8.08 4.32
N ALA A 14 -18.35 9.40 4.32
CA ALA A 14 -19.37 10.40 4.03
C ALA A 14 -19.83 10.37 2.56
N GLU A 15 -18.96 9.98 1.63
CA GLU A 15 -19.30 9.81 0.21
C GLU A 15 -20.12 8.53 -0.03
N ASP A 16 -19.78 7.44 0.66
CA ASP A 16 -20.50 6.14 0.64
C ASP A 16 -21.91 6.24 1.25
N ASP A 17 -22.09 6.99 2.35
CA ASP A 17 -23.42 7.22 2.95
C ASP A 17 -24.36 8.07 2.06
N ASN A 18 -23.81 8.80 1.08
CA ASN A 18 -24.58 9.66 0.15
C ASN A 18 -24.79 9.02 -1.24
N SER A 19 -24.24 7.83 -1.52
CA SER A 19 -24.47 7.11 -2.77
C SER A 19 -25.73 6.24 -2.68
N ASP A 20 -26.83 6.69 -3.31
CA ASP A 20 -28.04 5.88 -3.59
C ASP A 20 -27.75 4.85 -4.73
N LEU A 21 -26.68 4.06 -4.62
CA LEU A 21 -26.23 3.15 -5.69
C LEU A 21 -26.34 1.68 -5.27
N ASP A 22 -26.93 0.88 -6.16
CA ASP A 22 -27.11 -0.56 -6.00
C ASP A 22 -25.76 -1.26 -5.73
N ALA A 23 -25.64 -1.81 -4.52
CA ALA A 23 -24.45 -2.41 -3.88
C ALA A 23 -23.78 -3.62 -4.61
N GLN A 24 -23.99 -3.81 -5.91
CA GLN A 24 -23.51 -4.99 -6.64
C GLN A 24 -22.18 -4.80 -7.39
N ASN A 25 -21.62 -3.58 -7.46
CA ASN A 25 -20.33 -3.33 -8.14
C ASN A 25 -19.44 -2.29 -7.45
N GLU A 26 -19.72 -1.90 -6.20
CA GLU A 26 -18.82 -1.00 -5.47
C GLU A 26 -17.59 -1.77 -4.99
N PRO A 27 -16.37 -1.29 -5.29
CA PRO A 27 -15.15 -1.83 -4.70
C PRO A 27 -15.24 -1.77 -3.17
N ASP A 28 -14.77 -2.83 -2.51
CA ASP A 28 -14.85 -2.99 -1.05
C ASP A 28 -14.23 -1.74 -0.40
N VAL A 29 -14.94 -1.07 0.51
CA VAL A 29 -14.45 0.10 1.26
C VAL A 29 -13.06 -0.15 1.87
N ARG A 30 -12.73 -1.41 2.19
CA ARG A 30 -11.37 -1.80 2.60
C ARG A 30 -10.30 -1.49 1.55
N GLU A 31 -10.56 -1.72 0.28
CA GLU A 31 -9.63 -1.44 -0.82
C GLU A 31 -9.27 0.05 -0.88
N TYR A 32 -10.25 0.92 -0.69
CA TYR A 32 -10.03 2.37 -0.60
C TYR A 32 -9.25 2.78 0.65
N ILE A 33 -9.54 2.19 1.81
CA ILE A 33 -8.78 2.44 3.04
C ILE A 33 -7.32 2.00 2.87
N TYR A 34 -7.08 0.87 2.18
CA TYR A 34 -5.73 0.42 1.84
C TYR A 34 -5.02 1.41 0.91
N ALA A 35 -5.70 1.94 -0.11
CA ALA A 35 -5.14 2.96 -1.00
C ALA A 35 -4.74 4.24 -0.24
N ILE A 36 -5.59 4.72 0.67
CA ILE A 36 -5.28 5.90 1.50
C ILE A 36 -4.03 5.67 2.36
N HIS A 37 -3.92 4.51 3.02
CA HIS A 37 -2.74 4.19 3.81
C HIS A 37 -1.49 4.08 2.93
N PHE A 38 -1.62 3.41 1.78
CA PHE A 38 -0.53 3.26 0.82
C PHE A 38 0.00 4.62 0.35
N ASP A 39 -0.88 5.52 -0.11
CA ASP A 39 -0.49 6.83 -0.62
C ASP A 39 0.24 7.66 0.43
N ASN A 40 -0.21 7.60 1.69
CA ASN A 40 0.44 8.32 2.78
C ASN A 40 1.81 7.72 3.13
N ILE A 41 1.95 6.40 3.14
CA ILE A 41 3.23 5.72 3.37
C ILE A 41 4.21 6.04 2.23
N TYR A 42 3.74 5.97 0.98
CA TYR A 42 4.55 6.25 -0.20
C TYR A 42 5.04 7.70 -0.21
N ALA A 43 4.16 8.67 0.10
CA ALA A 43 4.55 10.08 0.19
C ALA A 43 5.65 10.33 1.25
N VAL A 44 5.61 9.63 2.38
CA VAL A 44 6.68 9.70 3.38
C VAL A 44 7.96 9.03 2.86
N ALA A 45 7.85 7.89 2.16
CA ALA A 45 9.00 7.22 1.58
C ALA A 45 9.77 8.12 0.62
N GLU A 46 9.06 8.78 -0.32
CA GLU A 46 9.66 9.71 -1.28
C GLU A 46 10.38 10.88 -0.60
N GLN A 47 9.76 11.49 0.42
CA GLN A 47 10.37 12.61 1.16
C GLN A 47 11.70 12.26 1.82
N HIS A 48 11.90 10.98 2.14
CA HIS A 48 13.08 10.49 2.84
C HIS A 48 14.05 9.71 1.96
N GLY A 49 13.82 9.63 0.64
CA GLY A 49 14.65 8.86 -0.29
C GLY A 49 14.63 7.36 0.03
N LEU A 50 13.45 6.87 0.43
CA LEU A 50 13.20 5.46 0.73
C LEU A 50 12.37 4.84 -0.39
N ALA A 51 12.64 3.56 -0.68
CA ALA A 51 11.81 2.73 -1.53
C ALA A 51 10.82 1.93 -0.67
N LEU A 52 9.63 1.70 -1.22
CA LEU A 52 8.58 0.89 -0.60
C LEU A 52 8.58 -0.51 -1.23
N LEU A 53 8.76 -1.53 -0.39
CA LEU A 53 8.65 -2.93 -0.78
C LEU A 53 7.40 -3.56 -0.17
N LEU A 54 6.77 -4.47 -0.91
CA LEU A 54 5.57 -5.19 -0.51
C LEU A 54 5.83 -6.70 -0.55
N ILE A 55 5.63 -7.38 0.58
CA ILE A 55 5.50 -8.84 0.59
C ILE A 55 4.02 -9.19 0.42
N SER A 56 3.68 -9.77 -0.73
CA SER A 56 2.34 -10.23 -1.06
C SER A 56 2.10 -11.63 -0.48
N ASN A 57 1.14 -11.72 0.43
CA ASN A 57 0.63 -12.94 1.07
C ASN A 57 -0.83 -12.67 1.51
N GLU A 58 -1.44 -13.54 2.32
CA GLU A 58 -2.79 -13.30 2.86
C GLU A 58 -2.92 -12.03 3.73
N ASN A 59 -1.82 -11.55 4.33
CA ASN A 59 -1.77 -10.36 5.19
C ASN A 59 -0.54 -9.50 4.83
N PRO A 60 -0.65 -8.64 3.81
CA PRO A 60 0.51 -8.02 3.16
C PRO A 60 1.36 -7.22 4.14
N TYR A 61 2.68 -7.30 3.95
CA TYR A 61 3.64 -6.53 4.74
C TYR A 61 4.32 -5.46 3.90
N TRP A 62 4.30 -4.22 4.39
CA TRP A 62 5.01 -3.09 3.81
C TRP A 62 6.34 -2.85 4.50
N MET A 63 7.38 -2.58 3.72
CA MET A 63 8.73 -2.30 4.22
C MET A 63 9.29 -1.06 3.55
N LEU A 64 9.81 -0.13 4.35
CA LEU A 64 10.57 1.01 3.85
C LEU A 64 12.07 0.70 3.93
N VAL A 65 12.75 0.82 2.81
CA VAL A 65 14.20 0.56 2.70
C VAL A 65 14.88 1.75 2.04
N PRO A 66 16.19 1.97 2.23
CA PRO A 66 16.92 2.97 1.45
C PRO A 66 16.74 2.74 -0.05
N ASP A 67 16.49 3.81 -0.82
CA ASP A 67 16.31 3.71 -2.26
C ASP A 67 17.65 3.39 -2.96
N GLN A 68 17.88 2.09 -3.16
CA GLN A 68 19.07 1.52 -3.76
C GLN A 68 18.65 0.45 -4.78
N ALA A 69 18.25 0.90 -5.96
CA ALA A 69 17.61 0.06 -6.99
C ALA A 69 18.36 -1.25 -7.29
N GLU A 70 19.69 -1.24 -7.37
CA GLU A 70 20.47 -2.45 -7.66
C GLU A 70 20.39 -3.48 -6.51
N GLN A 71 20.54 -3.02 -5.28
CA GLN A 71 20.47 -3.86 -4.07
C GLN A 71 19.05 -4.39 -3.86
N ILE A 72 18.04 -3.55 -4.12
CA ILE A 72 16.62 -3.93 -4.07
C ILE A 72 16.32 -5.03 -5.08
N ASN A 73 16.77 -4.89 -6.33
CA ASN A 73 16.55 -5.91 -7.36
C ASN A 73 17.19 -7.25 -6.98
N ARG A 74 18.43 -7.24 -6.46
CA ARG A 74 19.09 -8.47 -5.97
C ARG A 74 18.34 -9.10 -4.80
N LEU A 75 17.80 -8.29 -3.89
CA LEU A 75 16.98 -8.77 -2.77
C LEU A 75 15.70 -9.43 -3.28
N ILE A 76 15.00 -8.81 -4.23
CA ILE A 76 13.77 -9.33 -4.83
C ILE A 76 14.03 -10.67 -5.51
N GLU A 77 15.07 -10.74 -6.34
CA GLU A 77 15.45 -11.99 -7.02
C GLU A 77 15.74 -13.11 -6.00
N ALA A 78 16.57 -12.84 -5.00
CA ALA A 78 16.92 -13.83 -3.99
C ALA A 78 15.72 -14.26 -3.13
N PHE A 79 14.85 -13.32 -2.76
CA PHE A 79 13.66 -13.58 -1.96
C PHE A 79 12.67 -14.46 -2.74
N ASN A 80 12.31 -14.07 -3.96
CA ASN A 80 11.32 -14.78 -4.79
C ASN A 80 11.83 -16.15 -5.28
N GLN A 81 13.14 -16.38 -5.30
CA GLN A 81 13.71 -17.71 -5.53
C GLN A 81 13.68 -18.60 -4.28
N THR A 82 13.71 -18.01 -3.09
CA THR A 82 13.79 -18.73 -1.81
C THR A 82 12.42 -19.09 -1.27
N PHE A 83 11.45 -18.19 -1.41
CA PHE A 83 10.10 -18.37 -0.90
C PHE A 83 9.13 -18.58 -2.06
N THR A 84 8.36 -19.67 -2.02
CA THR A 84 7.39 -20.04 -3.07
C THR A 84 5.98 -19.57 -2.78
N ASP A 85 5.69 -19.28 -1.52
CA ASP A 85 4.33 -19.03 -1.03
C ASP A 85 4.04 -17.52 -0.88
N VAL A 86 5.07 -16.69 -1.07
CA VAL A 86 5.02 -15.24 -0.95
C VAL A 86 5.91 -14.60 -2.00
N GLU A 87 5.54 -13.39 -2.44
CA GLU A 87 6.31 -12.64 -3.44
C GLU A 87 6.65 -11.25 -2.92
N LEU A 88 7.88 -10.82 -3.14
CA LEU A 88 8.36 -9.48 -2.84
C LEU A 88 8.31 -8.61 -4.11
N TYR A 89 7.71 -7.44 -3.98
CA TYR A 89 7.56 -6.43 -5.02
C TYR A 89 8.23 -5.12 -4.62
N HIS A 90 8.84 -4.44 -5.58
CA HIS A 90 9.23 -3.03 -5.45
C HIS A 90 8.10 -2.17 -6.03
N TYR A 91 7.57 -1.27 -5.21
CA TYR A 91 6.60 -0.28 -5.67
C TYR A 91 7.34 0.96 -6.19
N VAL A 92 7.01 1.37 -7.42
CA VAL A 92 7.54 2.53 -8.15
C VAL A 92 6.42 3.43 -8.62
#